data_AF-A0A543B1N7-F1
#
_entry.id   AF-A0A543B1N7-F1
#
_cell.length_a   1.000
_cell.length_b   1.000
_cell.length_c   1.000
_cell.angle_alpha   90.00
_cell.angle_beta   90.00
_cell.angle_gamma   90.00
#
_symmetry.space_group_name_H-M   'P 1'
#
loop_
_entity.id
_entity.type
_entity.pdbx_description
1 polymer ?
#
loop_
_entity_poly.entity_id
_entity_poly.type
_entity_poly.pdbx_seq_one_letter_code
_entity_poly.pdbx_strand_id
1 'polypeptide(L)'
;MDNAALFRATMRAVALGNADEAIALEEQISDADREAYHLHVTAMFAALVQHWFQEDSSHPAIVKFVNGLRQEYAEANPPIRSLMVEGLIRVVFGEEHFLAEIPLAEQLRSQFLVIRTIIEQSPDLVEQLDEVLDAAAELAGIWARA
;
A
#
# COMPACT_ATOMS: atom_id res chain seq x y z
N MET A 1 -20.09 -9.55 -6.41
CA MET A 1 -19.27 -8.57 -7.16
C MET A 1 -18.22 -9.38 -7.89
N ASP A 2 -17.77 -8.96 -9.08
CA ASP A 2 -16.56 -9.57 -9.66
C ASP A 2 -15.36 -9.31 -8.72
N ASN A 3 -14.43 -10.25 -8.57
CA ASN A 3 -13.33 -10.14 -7.62
C ASN A 3 -12.45 -8.92 -7.91
N ALA A 4 -12.23 -8.61 -9.19
CA ALA A 4 -11.49 -7.41 -9.58
C ALA A 4 -12.19 -6.11 -9.14
N ALA A 5 -13.51 -6.06 -9.29
CA ALA A 5 -14.30 -4.91 -8.84
C ALA A 5 -14.32 -4.77 -7.31
N LEU A 6 -14.35 -5.89 -6.59
CA LEU A 6 -14.25 -5.90 -5.12
C LEU A 6 -12.89 -5.38 -4.66
N PHE A 7 -11.78 -5.89 -5.21
CA PHE A 7 -10.44 -5.44 -4.85
C PHE A 7 -10.26 -3.95 -5.11
N ARG A 8 -10.72 -3.48 -6.28
CA ARG A 8 -10.70 -2.06 -6.64
C ARG A 8 -11.47 -1.21 -5.64
N ALA A 9 -12.69 -1.62 -5.28
CA ALA A 9 -13.52 -0.90 -4.31
C ALA A 9 -12.84 -0.84 -2.94
N THR A 10 -12.27 -1.95 -2.46
CA THR A 10 -11.54 -1.99 -1.19
C THR A 10 -10.34 -1.04 -1.22
N MET A 11 -9.53 -1.08 -2.28
CA MET A 11 -8.36 -0.21 -2.39
C MET A 11 -8.71 1.27 -2.52
N ARG A 12 -9.80 1.61 -3.20
CA ARG A 12 -10.33 2.97 -3.23
C ARG A 12 -10.71 3.43 -1.82
N ALA A 13 -11.43 2.61 -1.06
CA ALA A 13 -11.83 2.93 0.31
C ALA A 13 -10.60 3.13 1.22
N VAL A 14 -9.58 2.27 1.09
CA VAL A 14 -8.29 2.43 1.81
C VAL A 14 -7.62 3.75 1.44
N ALA A 15 -7.45 4.03 0.15
CA ALA A 15 -6.76 5.21 -0.35
C ALA A 15 -7.42 6.52 0.11
N LEU A 16 -8.75 6.54 0.19
CA LEU A 16 -9.54 7.70 0.64
C LEU A 16 -9.75 7.75 2.16
N GLY A 17 -9.21 6.78 2.92
CA GLY A 17 -9.34 6.75 4.38
C GLY A 17 -10.72 6.33 4.91
N ASN A 18 -11.57 5.73 4.07
CA ASN A 18 -12.88 5.20 4.45
C ASN A 18 -12.73 3.84 5.17
N ALA A 19 -12.20 3.84 6.39
CA ALA A 19 -11.85 2.62 7.12
C ALA A 19 -13.00 1.62 7.27
N ASP A 20 -14.20 2.08 7.67
CA ASP A 20 -15.36 1.20 7.87
C ASP A 20 -15.80 0.51 6.57
N GLU A 21 -15.75 1.25 5.45
CA GLU A 21 -16.07 0.72 4.12
C GLU A 21 -15.00 -0.29 3.67
N ALA A 22 -13.72 0.04 3.85
CA ALA A 22 -12.61 -0.85 3.51
C ALA A 22 -12.70 -2.18 4.27
N ILE A 23 -13.00 -2.15 5.58
CA ILE A 23 -13.19 -3.36 6.40
C ILE A 23 -14.36 -4.18 5.87
N ALA A 24 -15.51 -3.56 5.64
CA ALA A 24 -16.71 -4.26 5.17
C ALA A 24 -16.52 -4.89 3.78
N LEU A 25 -15.71 -4.28 2.91
CA LEU A 25 -15.36 -4.83 1.59
C LEU A 25 -14.31 -5.94 1.72
N GLU A 26 -13.31 -5.79 2.58
CA GLU A 26 -12.29 -6.80 2.83
C GLU A 26 -12.89 -8.09 3.40
N GLU A 27 -13.89 -8.01 4.27
CA GLU A 27 -14.61 -9.17 4.81
C GLU A 27 -15.35 -9.99 3.73
N GLN A 28 -15.64 -9.40 2.58
CA GLN A 28 -16.26 -10.08 1.44
C GLN A 28 -15.25 -10.84 0.56
N ILE A 29 -13.95 -10.62 0.76
CA ILE A 29 -12.89 -11.30 0.01
C ILE A 29 -12.71 -12.71 0.57
N SER A 30 -12.98 -13.70 -0.28
CA SER A 30 -12.88 -15.12 0.06
C SER A 30 -11.43 -15.53 0.33
N ASP A 31 -11.22 -16.57 1.13
CA ASP A 31 -9.88 -17.10 1.40
C ASP A 31 -9.14 -17.52 0.12
N ALA A 32 -9.88 -18.02 -0.88
CA ALA A 32 -9.32 -18.40 -2.17
C ALA A 32 -8.79 -17.21 -2.98
N ASP A 33 -9.27 -16.01 -2.69
CA ASP A 33 -8.95 -14.77 -3.38
C ASP A 33 -7.93 -13.90 -2.63
N ARG A 34 -7.55 -14.29 -1.40
CA ARG A 34 -6.66 -13.50 -0.52
C ARG A 34 -5.30 -13.25 -1.14
N GLU A 35 -4.72 -14.25 -1.78
CA GLU A 35 -3.41 -14.11 -2.42
C GLU A 35 -3.45 -13.10 -3.58
N ALA A 36 -4.46 -13.21 -4.45
CA ALA A 36 -4.67 -12.27 -5.54
C ALA A 36 -4.93 -10.84 -5.03
N TYR A 37 -5.70 -10.72 -3.93
CA TYR A 37 -5.90 -9.43 -3.27
C TYR A 37 -4.59 -8.86 -2.72
N HIS A 38 -3.76 -9.64 -2.02
CA HIS A 38 -2.49 -9.16 -1.49
C HIS A 38 -1.52 -8.69 -2.59
N LEU A 39 -1.50 -9.38 -3.74
CA LEU A 39 -0.76 -8.94 -4.92
C LEU A 39 -1.27 -7.58 -5.41
N HIS A 40 -2.58 -7.37 -5.41
CA HIS A 40 -3.19 -6.09 -5.78
C HIS A 40 -2.80 -4.95 -4.82
N VAL A 41 -2.84 -5.19 -3.51
CA VAL A 41 -2.36 -4.24 -2.49
C VAL A 41 -0.88 -3.90 -2.73
N THR A 42 -0.05 -4.93 -2.92
CA THR A 42 1.39 -4.78 -3.13
C THR A 42 1.71 -4.02 -4.41
N ALA A 43 0.94 -4.24 -5.48
CA ALA A 43 1.10 -3.53 -6.75
C ALA A 43 0.80 -2.05 -6.61
N MET A 44 -0.31 -1.70 -5.93
CA MET A 44 -0.66 -0.31 -5.66
C MET A 44 0.39 0.37 -4.77
N PHE A 45 0.83 -0.32 -3.72
CA PHE A 45 1.90 0.15 -2.84
C PHE A 45 3.18 0.46 -3.63
N ALA A 46 3.66 -0.50 -4.44
CA ALA A 46 4.87 -0.33 -5.22
C ALA A 46 4.76 0.84 -6.22
N ALA A 47 3.63 0.95 -6.92
CA ALA A 47 3.40 2.03 -7.88
C ALA A 47 3.42 3.41 -7.20
N LEU A 48 2.71 3.56 -6.08
CA LEU A 48 2.66 4.81 -5.33
C LEU A 48 4.00 5.18 -4.71
N VAL A 49 4.72 4.21 -4.16
CA VAL A 49 6.07 4.42 -3.60
C VAL A 49 7.04 4.85 -4.70
N GLN A 50 7.04 4.19 -5.86
CA GLN A 50 7.87 4.60 -6.98
C GLN A 50 7.54 6.02 -7.46
N HIS A 51 6.25 6.36 -7.55
CA HIS A 51 5.82 7.71 -7.94
C HIS A 51 6.26 8.76 -6.91
N TRP A 52 6.02 8.51 -5.62
CA TRP A 52 6.33 9.45 -4.55
C TRP A 52 7.83 9.76 -4.43
N PHE A 53 8.67 8.73 -4.57
CA PHE A 53 10.12 8.86 -4.46
C PHE A 53 10.82 8.97 -5.83
N GLN A 54 10.10 9.32 -6.90
CA GLN A 54 10.67 9.41 -8.25
C GLN A 54 11.83 10.40 -8.36
N GLU A 55 11.80 11.48 -7.58
CA GLU A 55 12.84 12.53 -7.59
C GLU A 55 13.99 12.23 -6.62
N ASP A 56 13.69 11.58 -5.49
CA ASP A 56 14.66 11.27 -4.43
C ASP A 56 14.28 10.00 -3.67
N SER A 57 14.84 8.87 -4.09
CA SER A 57 14.70 7.57 -3.42
C SER A 57 15.84 7.29 -2.43
N SER A 58 16.56 8.33 -1.97
CA SER A 58 17.66 8.16 -1.03
C SER A 58 17.18 7.69 0.34
N HIS A 59 18.04 6.98 1.07
CA HIS A 59 17.74 6.55 2.43
C HIS A 59 17.30 7.72 3.35
N PRO A 60 17.94 8.91 3.34
CA PRO A 60 17.44 10.07 4.08
C PRO A 60 16.00 10.49 3.72
N ALA A 61 15.62 10.44 2.45
CA ALA A 61 14.26 10.80 2.02
C ALA A 61 13.23 9.80 2.56
N ILE A 62 13.53 8.50 2.48
CA ILE A 62 12.69 7.43 3.04
C ILE A 62 12.56 7.60 4.57
N VAL A 63 13.67 7.82 5.28
CA VAL A 63 13.66 8.04 6.73
C VAL A 63 12.84 9.28 7.10
N LYS A 64 12.92 10.36 6.32
CA LYS A 64 12.10 11.57 6.52
C LYS A 64 10.61 11.25 6.40
N PHE A 65 10.20 10.53 5.36
CA PHE A 65 8.82 10.11 5.14
C PHE A 65 8.30 9.24 6.30
N VAL A 66 9.06 8.21 6.68
CA VAL A 66 8.71 7.30 7.79
C VAL A 66 8.61 8.02 9.14
N ASN A 67 9.47 9.02 9.37
CA ASN A 67 9.37 9.86 10.57
C ASN A 67 8.11 10.74 10.56
N GLY A 68 7.70 11.23 9.39
CA GLY A 68 6.43 11.93 9.21
C GLY A 68 5.24 11.05 9.60
N LEU A 69 5.18 9.84 9.06
CA LEU A 69 4.18 8.83 9.45
C LEU A 69 4.15 8.60 10.96
N ARG A 70 5.31 8.38 11.58
CA ARG A 70 5.37 8.16 13.03
C ARG A 70 4.82 9.34 13.84
N GLN A 71 5.04 10.58 13.37
CA GLN A 71 4.52 11.77 14.04
C GLN A 71 3.01 11.92 13.85
N GLU A 72 2.53 11.74 12.62
CA GLU A 72 1.12 11.86 12.27
C GLU A 72 0.25 10.85 13.04
N TYR A 73 0.76 9.64 13.22
CA TYR A 73 0.07 8.53 13.87
C TYR A 73 0.68 8.18 15.23
N ALA A 74 1.18 9.18 15.97
CA ALA A 74 1.82 8.98 17.27
C ALA A 74 0.90 8.29 18.31
N GLU A 75 -0.41 8.45 18.17
CA GLU A 75 -1.43 7.88 19.06
C GLU A 75 -2.06 6.59 18.49
N ALA A 76 -1.54 6.06 17.38
CA ALA A 76 -2.09 4.84 16.78
C ALA A 76 -1.93 3.63 17.71
N ASN A 77 -2.98 2.81 17.78
CA ASN A 77 -2.98 1.56 18.53
C ASN A 77 -3.31 0.36 17.62
N PRO A 78 -2.38 -0.59 17.41
CA PRO A 78 -1.03 -0.61 17.96
C PRO A 78 -0.09 0.39 17.23
N PRO A 79 1.04 0.80 17.84
CA PRO A 79 1.95 1.79 17.27
C PRO A 79 2.48 1.40 15.89
N ILE A 80 2.84 2.40 15.09
CA ILE A 80 3.53 2.18 13.81
C ILE A 80 4.89 1.55 14.06
N ARG A 81 5.19 0.49 13.31
CA ARG A 81 6.52 -0.12 13.25
C ARG A 81 7.36 0.56 12.17
N SER A 82 7.96 1.71 12.49
CA SER A 82 8.67 2.55 11.52
C SER A 82 9.72 1.80 10.69
N LEU A 83 10.52 0.93 11.32
CA LEU A 83 11.55 0.14 10.62
C LEU A 83 10.96 -0.83 9.60
N MET A 84 9.75 -1.35 9.87
CA MET A 84 9.05 -2.23 8.94
C MET A 84 8.55 -1.45 7.73
N VAL A 85 7.97 -0.26 7.95
CA VAL A 85 7.55 0.63 6.86
C VAL A 85 8.76 1.01 6.00
N GLU A 86 9.88 1.36 6.63
CA GLU A 86 11.13 1.64 5.92
C GLU A 86 11.59 0.45 5.08
N GLY A 87 11.62 -0.76 5.67
CA GLY A 87 11.99 -1.99 4.98
C GLY A 87 11.11 -2.25 3.76
N LEU A 88 9.79 -2.12 3.88
CA LEU A 88 8.87 -2.31 2.75
C LEU A 88 9.09 -1.31 1.63
N ILE A 89 9.37 -0.05 1.95
CA ILE A 89 9.70 0.95 0.93
C ILE A 89 11.01 0.59 0.23
N ARG A 90 12.02 0.15 0.98
CA ARG A 90 13.32 -0.25 0.43
C ARG A 90 13.26 -1.50 -0.44
N VAL A 91 12.33 -2.43 -0.16
CA VAL A 91 12.04 -3.57 -1.04
C VAL A 91 11.68 -3.11 -2.45
N VAL A 92 10.88 -2.04 -2.58
CA VAL A 92 10.50 -1.47 -3.90
C VAL A 92 11.74 -0.98 -4.68
N PHE A 93 12.82 -0.63 -3.97
CA PHE A 93 14.09 -0.17 -4.54
C PHE A 93 15.18 -1.25 -4.58
N GLY A 94 14.80 -2.53 -4.50
CA GLY A 94 15.69 -3.68 -4.74
C GLY A 94 16.31 -4.30 -3.49
N GLU A 95 15.91 -3.86 -2.30
CA GLU A 95 16.40 -4.44 -1.04
C GLU A 95 15.48 -5.59 -0.55
N GLU A 96 15.29 -6.60 -1.39
CA GLU A 96 14.33 -7.70 -1.20
C GLU A 96 14.56 -8.52 0.08
N HIS A 97 15.78 -8.51 0.62
CA HIS A 97 16.13 -9.23 1.85
C HIS A 97 15.27 -8.82 3.06
N PHE A 98 14.70 -7.61 3.07
CA PHE A 98 13.76 -7.19 4.10
C PHE A 98 12.44 -7.97 4.10
N LEU A 99 11.99 -8.52 2.95
CA LEU A 99 10.74 -9.29 2.89
C LEU A 99 10.79 -10.54 3.78
N ALA A 100 11.97 -11.15 3.94
CA ALA A 100 12.15 -12.33 4.78
C ALA A 100 11.94 -12.06 6.27
N GLU A 101 12.02 -10.80 6.69
CA GLU A 101 11.94 -10.38 8.10
C GLU A 101 10.56 -9.84 8.50
N ILE A 102 9.65 -9.63 7.53
CA ILE A 102 8.37 -8.96 7.74
C ILE A 102 7.20 -9.94 7.55
N PRO A 103 6.43 -10.27 8.61
CA PRO A 103 5.27 -11.14 8.48
C PRO A 103 4.21 -10.55 7.55
N LEU A 104 3.60 -11.37 6.68
CA LEU A 104 2.64 -10.93 5.66
C LEU A 104 1.48 -10.06 6.20
N ALA A 105 0.90 -10.45 7.34
CA ALA A 105 -0.18 -9.68 7.97
C ALA A 105 0.25 -8.25 8.37
N GLU A 106 1.52 -8.06 8.73
CA GLU A 106 2.06 -6.76 9.08
C GLU A 106 2.48 -5.96 7.82
N GLN A 107 2.78 -6.65 6.71
CA GLN A 107 3.04 -6.01 5.42
C GLN A 107 1.80 -5.24 4.96
N LEU A 108 0.64 -5.89 4.91
CA LEU A 108 -0.61 -5.28 4.41
C LEU A 108 -1.00 -4.03 5.20
N ARG A 109 -0.97 -4.13 6.53
CA ARG A 109 -1.29 -3.01 7.40
C ARG A 109 -0.35 -1.82 7.17
N SER A 110 0.94 -2.08 6.99
CA SER A 110 1.94 -1.05 6.71
C SER A 110 1.77 -0.47 5.29
N GLN A 111 1.42 -1.30 4.30
CA GLN A 111 1.14 -0.87 2.94
C GLN A 111 -0.08 0.04 2.89
N PHE A 112 -1.20 -0.31 3.55
CA PHE A 112 -2.39 0.53 3.62
C PHE A 112 -2.11 1.91 4.19
N LEU A 113 -1.32 1.96 5.27
CA LEU A 113 -0.91 3.22 5.88
C LEU A 113 -0.13 4.10 4.89
N VAL A 114 0.84 3.53 4.19
CA VAL A 114 1.66 4.27 3.22
C VAL A 114 0.80 4.71 2.03
N ILE A 115 -0.04 3.83 1.49
CA ILE A 115 -0.96 4.12 0.38
C ILE A 115 -1.84 5.32 0.74
N ARG A 116 -2.54 5.26 1.88
CA ARG A 116 -3.39 6.36 2.34
C ARG A 116 -2.60 7.65 2.47
N THR A 117 -1.44 7.61 3.11
CA THR A 117 -0.64 8.81 3.38
C THR A 117 -0.16 9.48 2.10
N ILE A 118 0.32 8.70 1.12
CA ILE A 118 0.76 9.23 -0.18
C ILE A 118 -0.42 9.90 -0.91
N ILE A 119 -1.58 9.25 -0.92
CA ILE A 119 -2.79 9.79 -1.56
C ILE A 119 -3.27 11.06 -0.85
N GLU A 120 -3.36 11.04 0.48
CA GLU A 120 -3.79 12.16 1.32
C GLU A 120 -2.88 13.39 1.13
N GLN A 121 -1.57 13.17 0.91
CA GLN A 121 -0.59 14.23 0.69
C GLN A 121 -0.43 14.65 -0.79
N SER A 122 -1.17 14.01 -1.72
CA SER A 122 -1.06 14.26 -3.16
C SER A 122 -2.41 14.53 -3.81
N PRO A 123 -2.89 15.79 -3.85
CA PRO A 123 -4.15 16.14 -4.49
C PRO A 123 -4.28 15.63 -5.93
N ASP A 124 -3.19 15.70 -6.70
CA ASP A 124 -3.14 15.22 -8.09
C ASP A 124 -3.41 13.70 -8.19
N LEU A 125 -2.95 12.91 -7.21
CA LEU A 125 -3.20 11.47 -7.18
C LEU A 125 -4.63 11.13 -6.75
N VAL A 126 -5.29 12.00 -5.98
CA VAL A 126 -6.72 11.84 -5.68
C VAL A 126 -7.54 11.98 -6.96
N GLU A 127 -7.22 12.96 -7.79
CA GLU A 127 -7.88 13.16 -9.09
C GLU A 127 -7.61 12.00 -10.07
N GLN A 128 -6.42 11.40 -9.98
CA GLN A 128 -5.98 10.28 -10.82
C GLN A 128 -6.19 8.90 -10.17
N LEU A 129 -6.93 8.82 -9.05
CA LEU A 129 -7.02 7.58 -8.26
C LEU A 129 -7.53 6.40 -9.08
N ASP A 130 -8.46 6.63 -10.01
CA ASP A 130 -8.96 5.57 -10.88
C ASP A 130 -7.88 4.99 -11.81
N GLU A 131 -7.00 5.84 -12.34
CA GLU A 131 -5.89 5.44 -13.20
C GLU A 131 -4.83 4.67 -12.40
N VAL A 132 -4.55 5.12 -11.16
CA VAL A 132 -3.65 4.42 -10.24
C VAL A 132 -4.18 3.01 -9.92
N LEU A 133 -5.49 2.89 -9.66
CA LEU A 133 -6.13 1.61 -9.38
C LEU A 133 -6.10 0.67 -10.60
N ASP A 134 -6.30 1.20 -11.81
CA ASP A 134 -6.18 0.43 -13.05
C ASP A 134 -4.76 -0.07 -13.28
N ALA A 135 -3.75 0.80 -13.12
CA ALA A 135 -2.34 0.44 -13.25
C ALA A 135 -1.92 -0.62 -12.21
N ALA A 136 -2.40 -0.50 -10.97
CA ALA A 136 -2.17 -1.50 -9.93
C ALA A 136 -2.80 -2.86 -10.28
N ALA A 137 -4.01 -2.86 -10.86
CA ALA A 137 -4.69 -4.07 -11.33
C ALA A 137 -3.89 -4.77 -12.43
N GLU A 138 -3.41 -4.00 -13.42
CA GLU A 138 -2.61 -4.51 -14.52
C GLU A 138 -1.29 -5.12 -14.00
N LEU A 139 -0.58 -4.39 -13.15
CA LEU A 139 0.69 -4.84 -12.56
C LEU A 139 0.51 -6.12 -11.73
N ALA A 140 -0.53 -6.19 -10.88
CA ALA A 140 -0.85 -7.39 -10.13
C ALA A 140 -1.17 -8.59 -11.05
N GLY A 141 -1.87 -8.34 -12.16
CA GLY A 141 -2.15 -9.36 -13.17
C GLY A 141 -0.88 -9.86 -13.85
N ILE A 142 0.11 -9.00 -14.10
CA ILE A 142 1.42 -9.39 -14.64
C ILE A 142 2.14 -10.29 -13.64
N TRP A 143 2.21 -9.89 -12.36
CA TRP A 143 2.89 -10.68 -11.32
C TRP A 143 2.25 -12.03 -11.07
N ALA A 144 0.93 -12.14 -11.13
CA ALA A 144 0.22 -13.41 -10.96
C ALA A 144 0.52 -14.45 -12.07
N ARG A 145 1.15 -14.04 -13.18
CA ARG A 145 1.52 -14.91 -14.31
C ARG A 145 3.02 -15.20 -14.39
N ALA A 146 3.83 -14.53 -13.57
CA ALA A 146 5.29 -14.68 -13.54
C ALA A 146 5.69 -15.91 -12.72
#